data_AF-A0A925ZBK0-F1
#
_entry.id   AF-A0A925ZBK0-F1
#
_cell.length_a   1.000
_cell.length_b   1.000
_cell.length_c   1.000
_cell.angle_alpha   90.00
_cell.angle_beta   90.00
_cell.angle_gamma   90.00
#
_symmetry.space_group_name_H-M   'P 1'
#
loop_
_entity.id
_entity.type
_entity.pdbx_description
1 polymer ?
#
loop_
_entity_poly.entity_id
_entity_poly.type
_entity_poly.pdbx_seq_one_letter_code
_entity_poly.pdbx_strand_id
1 'polypeptide(L)'
;MDIEGNKEYQKLKLEVEALEIRVQQPIAFTQNIIELKAKKEELEVQLEEVNNSLSFKEQNIKTKDRITQLLEEEKKLAQQIAELEGQEFLCEKYIKTKVELLEAGINNKFKFVRFKLFNTLVNGAVEECCEALIDGVPFSNANTASQVNAGIDIINALCEYYKISAPVFIDNRESVNEILDCNSQIINLIVSKDKKLIIENKESEVA
;
A
#
# COMPACT_ATOMS: atom_id res chain seq x y z
N MET A 1 -64.35 -54.73 -89.73
CA MET A 1 -65.17 -55.00 -88.53
C MET A 1 -65.09 -53.76 -87.68
N ASP A 2 -66.23 -53.11 -87.52
CA ASP A 2 -66.42 -51.98 -86.62
C ASP A 2 -66.23 -52.45 -85.17
N ILE A 3 -65.18 -51.97 -84.51
CA ILE A 3 -64.77 -52.42 -83.17
C ILE A 3 -65.43 -51.53 -82.09
N GLU A 4 -66.18 -50.49 -82.48
CA GLU A 4 -66.80 -49.53 -81.54
C GLU A 4 -67.96 -50.15 -80.73
N GLY A 5 -68.54 -51.27 -81.17
CA GLY A 5 -69.58 -52.01 -80.45
C GLY A 5 -69.10 -53.10 -79.49
N ASN A 6 -67.79 -53.37 -79.42
CA ASN A 6 -67.25 -54.43 -78.55
C ASN A 6 -67.21 -53.97 -77.08
N LYS A 7 -68.04 -54.59 -76.23
CA LYS A 7 -68.18 -54.25 -74.80
C LYS A 7 -66.88 -54.37 -74.02
N GLU A 8 -66.01 -55.32 -74.38
CA GLU A 8 -64.75 -55.58 -73.68
C GLU A 8 -63.70 -54.52 -74.06
N TYR A 9 -63.67 -54.12 -75.33
CA TYR A 9 -62.87 -52.99 -75.82
C TYR A 9 -63.30 -51.66 -75.18
N GLN A 10 -64.60 -51.38 -75.12
CA GLN A 10 -65.14 -50.19 -74.43
C GLN A 10 -64.78 -50.15 -72.95
N LYS A 11 -64.84 -51.31 -72.26
CA LYS A 11 -64.49 -51.42 -70.84
C LYS A 11 -63.00 -51.20 -70.60
N LEU A 12 -62.15 -51.83 -71.42
CA LEU A 12 -60.70 -51.67 -71.35
C LEU A 12 -60.28 -50.24 -71.71
N LYS A 13 -60.94 -49.62 -72.69
CA LYS A 13 -60.72 -48.21 -73.07
C LYS A 13 -61.06 -47.26 -71.93
N LEU A 14 -62.19 -47.46 -71.24
CA LEU A 14 -62.56 -46.69 -70.05
C LEU A 14 -61.59 -46.92 -68.88
N GLU A 15 -61.08 -48.14 -68.72
CA GLU A 15 -60.10 -48.48 -67.68
C GLU A 15 -58.73 -47.83 -67.96
N VAL A 16 -58.30 -47.82 -69.23
CA VAL A 16 -57.11 -47.09 -69.69
C VAL A 16 -57.29 -45.59 -69.50
N GLU A 17 -58.43 -45.00 -69.89
CA GLU A 17 -58.73 -43.58 -69.65
C GLU A 17 -58.73 -43.25 -68.15
N ALA A 18 -59.32 -44.11 -67.31
CA ALA A 18 -59.32 -43.92 -65.86
C ALA A 18 -57.91 -44.02 -65.25
N LEU A 19 -57.08 -44.95 -65.72
CA LEU A 19 -55.68 -45.09 -65.31
C LEU A 19 -54.82 -43.94 -65.82
N GLU A 20 -55.04 -43.46 -67.04
CA GLU A 20 -54.38 -42.29 -67.61
C GLU A 20 -54.73 -41.02 -66.83
N ILE A 21 -56.00 -40.81 -66.45
CA ILE A 21 -56.42 -39.70 -65.58
C ILE A 21 -55.77 -39.81 -64.18
N ARG A 22 -55.61 -41.03 -63.67
CA ARG A 22 -55.01 -41.29 -62.35
C ARG A 22 -53.49 -41.10 -62.35
N VAL A 23 -52.81 -41.39 -63.46
CA VAL A 23 -51.38 -41.11 -63.68
C VAL A 23 -51.15 -39.63 -64.04
N GLN A 24 -52.09 -39.01 -64.75
CA GLN A 24 -52.14 -37.57 -65.03
C GLN A 24 -52.67 -36.74 -63.85
N GLN A 25 -52.79 -37.28 -62.63
CA GLN A 25 -52.93 -36.46 -61.42
C GLN A 25 -51.53 -36.10 -60.89
N PRO A 26 -50.92 -34.97 -61.32
CA PRO A 26 -49.53 -34.67 -61.07
C PRO A 26 -49.40 -33.68 -59.89
N ILE A 27 -50.48 -33.39 -59.17
CA ILE A 27 -50.53 -32.22 -58.28
C ILE A 27 -50.47 -32.61 -56.80
N ALA A 28 -51.22 -33.62 -56.33
CA ALA A 28 -51.25 -33.93 -54.88
C ALA A 28 -49.96 -34.62 -54.35
N PHE A 29 -49.31 -35.45 -55.16
CA PHE A 29 -48.07 -36.12 -54.76
C PHE A 29 -46.86 -35.20 -54.86
N THR A 30 -46.81 -34.37 -55.92
CA THR A 30 -45.75 -33.38 -56.16
C THR A 30 -45.78 -32.25 -55.13
N GLN A 31 -46.97 -31.77 -54.74
CA GLN A 31 -47.11 -30.74 -53.70
C GLN A 31 -46.61 -31.22 -52.34
N ASN A 32 -46.97 -32.46 -51.94
CA ASN A 32 -46.46 -33.06 -50.70
C ASN A 32 -44.92 -33.22 -50.71
N ILE A 33 -44.34 -33.60 -51.85
CA ILE A 33 -42.88 -33.69 -51.99
C ILE A 33 -42.22 -32.31 -51.86
N ILE A 34 -42.83 -31.26 -52.42
CA ILE A 34 -42.34 -29.88 -52.32
C ILE A 34 -42.42 -29.39 -50.87
N GLU A 35 -43.53 -29.61 -50.18
CA GLU A 35 -43.70 -29.24 -48.77
C GLU A 35 -42.72 -29.99 -47.86
N LEU A 36 -42.53 -31.29 -48.07
CA LEU A 36 -41.56 -32.08 -47.31
C LEU A 36 -40.12 -31.64 -47.57
N LYS A 37 -39.78 -31.22 -48.80
CA LYS A 37 -38.46 -30.64 -49.11
C LYS A 37 -38.25 -29.30 -48.43
N ALA A 38 -39.24 -28.40 -48.49
CA ALA A 38 -39.16 -27.10 -47.83
C ALA A 38 -39.00 -27.26 -46.30
N LYS A 39 -39.74 -28.19 -45.70
CA LYS A 39 -39.64 -28.49 -44.26
C LYS A 39 -38.32 -29.14 -43.89
N LYS A 40 -37.73 -29.93 -44.79
CA LYS A 40 -36.38 -30.48 -44.62
C LYS A 40 -35.32 -29.37 -44.64
N GLU A 41 -35.38 -28.45 -45.60
CA GLU A 41 -34.46 -27.30 -45.65
C GLU A 41 -34.60 -26.42 -44.40
N GLU A 42 -35.82 -26.15 -43.95
CA GLU A 42 -36.07 -25.39 -42.71
C GLU A 42 -35.45 -26.09 -41.48
N LEU A 43 -35.62 -27.40 -41.36
CA LEU A 43 -35.02 -28.19 -40.29
C LEU A 43 -33.49 -28.26 -40.37
N GLU A 44 -32.92 -28.29 -41.58
CA GLU A 44 -31.46 -28.25 -41.78
C GLU A 44 -30.87 -26.89 -41.35
N VAL A 45 -31.54 -25.78 -41.66
CA VAL A 45 -31.14 -24.44 -41.19
C VAL A 45 -31.22 -24.34 -39.67
N GLN A 46 -32.30 -24.81 -39.05
CA GLN A 46 -32.44 -24.82 -37.58
C GLN A 46 -31.36 -25.70 -36.93
N LEU A 47 -31.01 -26.84 -37.54
CA LEU A 47 -29.94 -27.72 -37.05
C LEU A 47 -28.58 -27.01 -37.10
N GLU A 48 -28.31 -26.26 -38.17
CA GLU A 48 -27.07 -25.52 -38.35
C GLU A 48 -26.94 -24.37 -37.33
N GLU A 49 -28.03 -23.64 -37.06
CA GLU A 49 -28.06 -22.63 -36.00
C GLU A 49 -27.77 -23.24 -34.61
N VAL A 50 -28.39 -24.37 -34.30
CA VAL A 50 -28.17 -25.07 -33.02
C VAL A 50 -26.73 -25.58 -32.91
N ASN A 51 -26.17 -26.15 -33.99
CA ASN A 51 -24.79 -26.61 -34.03
C ASN A 51 -23.78 -25.46 -33.87
N ASN A 52 -24.04 -24.31 -34.51
CA ASN A 52 -23.24 -23.10 -34.32
C ASN A 52 -23.30 -22.62 -32.87
N SER A 53 -24.48 -22.62 -32.24
CA SER A 53 -24.64 -22.26 -30.83
C SER A 53 -23.89 -23.23 -29.89
N LEU A 54 -23.96 -24.53 -30.18
CA LEU A 54 -23.23 -25.57 -29.45
C LEU A 54 -21.71 -25.43 -29.58
N SER A 55 -21.19 -24.89 -30.69
CA SER A 55 -19.75 -24.67 -30.87
C SER A 55 -19.16 -23.72 -29.82
N PHE A 56 -19.94 -22.76 -29.34
CA PHE A 56 -19.53 -21.83 -28.26
C PHE A 56 -19.54 -22.46 -26.87
N LYS A 57 -20.15 -23.64 -26.70
CA LYS A 57 -20.26 -24.29 -25.39
C LYS A 57 -18.90 -24.62 -24.80
N GLU A 58 -17.99 -25.16 -25.61
CA GLU A 58 -16.64 -25.50 -25.15
C GLU A 58 -15.81 -24.26 -24.81
N GLN A 59 -15.95 -23.18 -25.60
CA GLN A 59 -15.34 -21.89 -25.29
C GLN A 59 -15.89 -21.30 -23.98
N ASN A 60 -17.21 -21.36 -23.77
CA ASN A 60 -17.83 -20.89 -22.53
C ASN A 60 -17.35 -21.65 -21.30
N ILE A 61 -17.14 -22.97 -21.41
CA ILE A 61 -16.58 -23.77 -20.32
C ILE A 61 -15.15 -23.30 -20.01
N LYS A 62 -14.28 -23.22 -21.04
CA LYS A 62 -12.88 -22.75 -20.87
C LYS A 62 -12.81 -21.34 -20.27
N THR A 63 -13.68 -20.43 -20.71
CA THR A 63 -13.75 -19.07 -20.18
C THR A 63 -14.19 -19.07 -18.71
N LYS A 64 -15.19 -19.87 -18.32
CA LYS A 64 -15.61 -20.00 -16.93
C LYS A 64 -14.52 -20.57 -16.03
N ASP A 65 -13.79 -21.58 -16.52
CA ASP A 65 -12.65 -22.14 -15.78
C ASP A 65 -11.57 -21.08 -15.60
N ARG A 66 -11.28 -20.29 -16.65
CA ARG A 66 -10.32 -19.19 -16.59
C ARG A 66 -10.76 -18.08 -15.63
N ILE A 67 -12.04 -17.72 -15.60
CA ILE A 67 -12.60 -16.75 -14.64
C ILE A 67 -12.38 -17.26 -13.22
N THR A 68 -12.66 -18.54 -12.98
CA THR A 68 -12.51 -19.14 -11.64
C THR A 68 -11.05 -19.09 -11.18
N GLN A 69 -10.10 -19.45 -12.06
CA GLN A 69 -8.66 -19.34 -11.78
C GLN A 69 -8.24 -17.90 -11.46
N LEU A 70 -8.69 -16.93 -12.27
CA LEU A 70 -8.35 -15.53 -12.06
C LEU A 70 -8.90 -14.98 -10.73
N LEU A 71 -10.11 -15.37 -10.35
CA LEU A 71 -10.69 -14.97 -9.06
C LEU A 71 -9.93 -15.57 -7.87
N GLU A 72 -9.44 -16.81 -7.99
CA GLU A 72 -8.57 -17.42 -6.96
C GLU A 72 -7.21 -16.72 -6.88
N GLU A 73 -6.61 -16.38 -8.03
CA GLU A 73 -5.36 -15.61 -8.10
C GLU A 73 -5.53 -14.21 -7.49
N GLU A 74 -6.60 -13.50 -7.84
CA GLU A 74 -6.92 -12.18 -7.28
C GLU A 74 -7.04 -12.24 -5.75
N LYS A 75 -7.80 -13.21 -5.23
CA LYS A 75 -7.95 -13.40 -3.78
C LYS A 75 -6.61 -13.68 -3.10
N LYS A 76 -5.76 -14.51 -3.73
CA LYS A 76 -4.42 -14.84 -3.20
C LYS A 76 -3.51 -13.62 -3.20
N LEU A 77 -3.52 -12.82 -4.27
CA LEU A 77 -2.73 -11.60 -4.38
C LEU A 77 -3.20 -10.55 -3.38
N ALA A 78 -4.51 -10.36 -3.21
CA ALA A 78 -5.06 -9.44 -2.22
C ALA A 78 -4.61 -9.82 -0.80
N GLN A 79 -4.59 -11.11 -0.48
CA GLN A 79 -4.09 -11.59 0.81
C GLN A 79 -2.59 -11.31 1.00
N GLN A 80 -1.78 -11.49 -0.04
CA GLN A 80 -0.34 -11.19 0.01
C GLN A 80 -0.07 -9.69 0.16
N ILE A 81 -0.84 -8.84 -0.54
CA ILE A 81 -0.74 -7.39 -0.41
C ILE A 81 -1.04 -6.97 1.02
N ALA A 82 -2.16 -7.43 1.59
CA ALA A 82 -2.53 -7.10 2.97
C ALA A 82 -1.48 -7.56 3.99
N GLU A 83 -0.84 -8.72 3.75
CA GLU A 83 0.24 -9.21 4.60
C GLU A 83 1.50 -8.32 4.50
N LEU A 84 1.89 -7.94 3.28
CA LEU A 84 3.03 -7.05 3.04
C LEU A 84 2.80 -5.65 3.62
N GLU A 85 1.61 -5.08 3.45
CA GLU A 85 1.23 -3.80 4.06
C GLU A 85 1.31 -3.87 5.59
N GLY A 86 0.89 -4.99 6.19
CA GLY A 86 1.03 -5.22 7.63
C GLY A 86 2.49 -5.28 8.08
N GLN A 87 3.37 -5.89 7.30
CA GLN A 87 4.81 -5.94 7.57
C GLN A 87 5.46 -4.56 7.42
N GLU A 88 5.11 -3.81 6.40
CA GLU A 88 5.59 -2.43 6.17
C GLU A 88 5.21 -1.54 7.36
N PHE A 89 3.94 -1.56 7.77
CA PHE A 89 3.47 -0.82 8.94
C PHE A 89 4.23 -1.20 10.22
N LEU A 90 4.53 -2.48 10.42
CA LEU A 90 5.29 -2.93 11.59
C LEU A 90 6.74 -2.42 11.55
N CYS A 91 7.37 -2.41 10.38
CA CYS A 91 8.72 -1.87 10.19
C CYS A 91 8.77 -0.37 10.50
N GLU A 92 7.80 0.42 10.01
CA GLU A 92 7.70 1.85 10.31
C GLU A 92 7.54 2.09 11.81
N LYS A 93 6.64 1.34 12.45
CA LYS A 93 6.42 1.43 13.90
C LYS A 93 7.67 1.07 14.69
N TYR A 94 8.39 0.04 14.27
CA TYR A 94 9.66 -0.35 14.89
C TYR A 94 10.70 0.77 14.82
N ILE A 95 10.88 1.39 13.64
CA ILE A 95 11.83 2.51 13.46
C ILE A 95 11.46 3.66 14.39
N LYS A 96 10.18 4.06 14.40
CA LYS A 96 9.69 5.14 15.26
C LYS A 96 9.93 4.85 16.73
N THR A 97 9.52 3.67 17.21
CA THR A 97 9.71 3.28 18.62
C THR A 97 11.18 3.17 18.99
N LYS A 98 12.04 2.64 18.11
CA LYS A 98 13.48 2.56 18.34
C LYS A 98 14.08 3.95 18.56
N VAL A 99 13.72 4.90 17.69
CA VAL A 99 14.17 6.29 17.77
C VAL A 99 13.69 6.95 19.06
N GLU A 100 12.41 6.81 19.41
CA GLU A 100 11.85 7.35 20.66
C GLU A 100 12.57 6.79 21.90
N LEU A 101 12.88 5.49 21.91
CA LEU A 101 13.60 4.85 23.02
C LEU A 101 15.05 5.32 23.13
N LEU A 102 15.74 5.51 22.00
CA LEU A 102 17.10 6.06 21.99
C LEU A 102 17.13 7.48 22.51
N GLU A 103 16.21 8.32 22.04
CA GLU A 103 16.08 9.71 22.49
C GLU A 103 15.75 9.78 23.99
N ALA A 104 14.80 8.96 24.47
CA ALA A 104 14.48 8.87 25.90
C ALA A 104 15.67 8.37 26.73
N GLY A 105 16.39 7.36 26.25
CA GLY A 105 17.57 6.82 26.92
C GLY A 105 18.70 7.83 27.07
N ILE A 106 18.92 8.64 26.04
CA ILE A 106 19.91 9.73 26.05
C ILE A 106 19.43 10.86 26.96
N ASN A 107 18.17 11.30 26.83
CA ASN A 107 17.61 12.38 27.64
C ASN A 107 17.55 12.07 29.14
N ASN A 108 17.47 10.79 29.52
CA ASN A 108 17.56 10.38 30.93
C ASN A 108 18.92 10.67 31.58
N LYS A 109 19.95 11.03 30.81
CA LYS A 109 21.27 11.43 31.32
C LYS A 109 21.38 12.93 31.63
N PHE A 110 20.44 13.73 31.13
CA PHE A 110 20.44 15.19 31.26
C PHE A 110 19.32 15.62 32.20
N LYS A 111 19.57 16.63 33.05
CA LYS A 111 18.55 17.12 33.99
C LYS A 111 17.84 18.36 33.45
N PHE A 112 18.53 19.16 32.67
CA PHE A 112 18.08 20.46 32.19
C PHE A 112 17.88 20.47 30.67
N VAL A 113 18.80 19.89 29.91
CA VAL A 113 18.73 19.84 28.44
C VAL A 113 17.92 18.64 27.98
N ARG A 114 17.19 18.83 26.87
CA ARG A 114 16.60 17.74 26.09
C ARG A 114 17.15 17.78 24.68
N PHE A 115 17.73 16.68 24.23
CA PHE A 115 18.16 16.51 22.85
C PHE A 115 17.00 15.95 22.02
N LYS A 116 16.69 16.66 20.95
CA LYS A 116 15.88 16.17 19.84
C LYS A 116 16.84 15.56 18.82
N LEU A 117 16.88 14.24 18.75
CA LEU A 117 17.87 13.56 17.92
C LEU A 117 17.35 13.37 16.49
N PHE A 118 16.03 13.37 16.32
CA PHE A 118 15.39 13.11 15.05
C PHE A 118 14.20 14.04 14.77
N ASN A 119 13.94 14.33 13.50
CA ASN A 119 12.69 14.95 13.05
C ASN A 119 11.80 13.91 12.38
N THR A 120 10.49 14.01 12.61
CA THR A 120 9.48 13.31 11.81
C THR A 120 9.04 14.21 10.66
N LEU A 121 9.29 13.77 9.44
CA LEU A 121 8.87 14.43 8.21
C LEU A 121 7.36 14.23 7.97
N VAL A 122 6.78 15.04 7.08
CA VAL A 122 5.34 15.00 6.75
C VAL A 122 4.90 13.63 6.21
N ASN A 123 5.81 12.92 5.53
CA ASN A 123 5.59 11.57 5.02
C ASN A 123 5.82 10.46 6.06
N GLY A 124 6.06 10.80 7.33
CA GLY A 124 6.35 9.83 8.39
C GLY A 124 7.80 9.34 8.45
N ALA A 125 8.63 9.70 7.47
CA ALA A 125 10.05 9.37 7.49
C ALA A 125 10.77 10.12 8.63
N VAL A 126 11.85 9.53 9.12
CA VAL A 126 12.65 10.08 10.21
C VAL A 126 14.00 10.54 9.66
N GLU A 127 14.39 11.78 9.98
CA GLU A 127 15.72 12.32 9.66
C GLU A 127 16.49 12.65 10.95
N GLU A 128 17.81 12.47 10.92
CA GLU A 128 18.68 12.82 12.04
C GLU A 128 18.91 14.34 12.09
N CYS A 129 18.76 14.97 13.26
CA CYS A 129 18.91 16.43 13.41
C CYS A 129 19.74 16.89 14.61
N CYS A 130 19.83 16.10 15.69
CA CYS A 130 20.60 16.40 16.90
C CYS A 130 20.58 17.88 17.34
N GLU A 131 19.45 18.32 17.89
CA GLU A 131 19.24 19.68 18.38
C GLU A 131 19.08 19.69 19.91
N ALA A 132 19.81 20.58 20.59
CA ALA A 132 19.66 20.79 22.02
C ALA A 132 18.52 21.78 22.30
N LEU A 133 17.58 21.36 23.14
CA LEU A 133 16.40 22.13 23.56
C LEU A 133 16.46 22.41 25.06
N ILE A 134 16.07 23.63 25.43
CA ILE A 134 15.89 24.09 26.81
C ILE A 134 14.43 24.50 26.96
N ASP A 135 13.67 23.76 27.76
CA ASP A 135 12.21 23.94 27.90
C ASP A 135 11.48 23.99 26.54
N GLY A 136 11.94 23.19 25.58
CA GLY A 136 11.39 23.12 24.23
C GLY A 136 11.87 24.22 23.26
N VAL A 137 12.71 25.14 23.71
CA VAL A 137 13.31 26.20 22.87
C VAL A 137 14.70 25.77 22.40
N PRO A 138 15.05 25.92 21.11
CA PRO A 138 16.40 25.67 20.62
C PRO A 138 17.47 26.43 21.41
N PHE A 139 18.57 25.77 21.72
CA PHE A 139 19.70 26.35 22.46
C PHE A 139 20.15 27.70 21.87
N SER A 140 20.20 27.80 20.54
CA SER A 140 20.57 29.02 19.82
C SER A 140 19.68 30.23 20.14
N ASN A 141 18.43 29.97 20.52
CA ASN A 141 17.41 30.98 20.77
C ASN A 141 17.18 31.21 22.27
N ALA A 142 17.84 30.43 23.14
CA ALA A 142 17.76 30.58 24.58
C ALA A 142 18.56 31.80 25.05
N ASN A 143 18.17 32.35 26.21
CA ASN A 143 18.91 33.44 26.83
C ASN A 143 20.27 32.96 27.39
N THR A 144 21.18 33.89 27.68
CA THR A 144 22.55 33.59 28.14
C THR A 144 22.59 32.70 29.38
N ALA A 145 21.72 32.96 30.38
CA ALA A 145 21.68 32.15 31.60
C ALA A 145 21.27 30.69 31.31
N SER A 146 20.25 30.50 30.48
CA SER A 146 19.82 29.18 30.02
C SER A 146 20.91 28.47 29.21
N GLN A 147 21.63 29.18 28.34
CA GLN A 147 22.73 28.60 27.56
C GLN A 147 23.89 28.14 28.46
N VAL A 148 24.29 28.96 29.45
CA VAL A 148 25.32 28.59 30.41
C VAL A 148 24.90 27.36 31.21
N ASN A 149 23.67 27.33 31.73
CA ASN A 149 23.15 26.19 32.48
C ASN A 149 23.02 24.91 31.63
N ALA A 150 22.62 25.04 30.37
CA ALA A 150 22.64 23.91 29.45
C ALA A 150 24.06 23.36 29.23
N GLY A 151 25.06 24.23 29.09
CA GLY A 151 26.46 23.83 29.02
C GLY A 151 26.90 23.03 30.26
N ILE A 152 26.55 23.52 31.46
CA ILE A 152 26.88 22.84 32.73
C ILE A 152 26.21 21.46 32.82
N ASP A 153 24.92 21.35 32.47
CA ASP A 153 24.20 20.07 32.49
C ASP A 153 24.83 19.05 31.53
N ILE A 154 25.19 19.47 30.32
CA ILE A 154 25.88 18.62 29.34
C ILE A 154 27.24 18.16 29.88
N ILE A 155 28.03 19.08 30.42
CA ILE A 155 29.34 18.76 30.99
C ILE A 155 29.20 17.76 32.16
N ASN A 156 28.24 17.98 33.06
CA ASN A 156 27.96 17.07 34.17
C ASN A 156 27.62 15.66 33.66
N ALA A 157 26.72 15.54 32.69
CA ALA A 157 26.32 14.27 32.10
C ALA A 157 27.52 13.53 31.46
N LEU A 158 28.38 14.25 30.73
CA LEU A 158 29.58 13.67 30.12
C LEU A 158 30.62 13.27 31.17
N CYS A 159 30.86 14.11 32.18
CA CYS A 159 31.77 13.81 33.28
C CYS A 159 31.33 12.55 34.04
N GLU A 160 30.04 12.42 34.33
CA GLU A 160 29.48 11.24 34.99
C GLU A 160 29.62 9.98 34.12
N TYR A 161 29.31 10.08 32.81
CA TYR A 161 29.42 8.96 31.88
C TYR A 161 30.85 8.46 31.72
N TYR A 162 31.80 9.37 31.48
CA TYR A 162 33.21 9.03 31.28
C TYR A 162 33.98 8.83 32.59
N LYS A 163 33.36 9.11 33.73
CA LYS A 163 33.98 9.06 35.07
C LYS A 163 35.24 9.93 35.14
N ILE A 164 35.17 11.11 34.53
CA ILE A 164 36.22 12.13 34.53
C ILE A 164 35.73 13.37 35.25
N SER A 165 36.65 14.16 35.78
CA SER A 165 36.38 15.50 36.32
C SER A 165 37.31 16.47 35.63
N ALA A 166 36.76 17.45 34.92
CA ALA A 166 37.50 18.46 34.19
C ALA A 166 37.12 19.86 34.70
N PRO A 167 38.08 20.76 35.00
CA PRO A 167 37.76 22.12 35.40
C PRO A 167 36.92 22.84 34.34
N VAL A 168 35.84 23.49 34.77
CA VAL A 168 34.89 24.18 33.90
C VAL A 168 35.16 25.68 33.99
N PHE A 169 35.58 26.26 32.88
CA PHE A 169 35.75 27.71 32.76
C PHE A 169 34.44 28.32 32.28
N ILE A 170 33.89 29.26 33.05
CA ILE A 170 32.70 30.00 32.67
C ILE A 170 33.12 31.42 32.32
N ASP A 171 33.09 31.74 31.03
CA ASP A 171 33.30 33.09 30.53
C ASP A 171 32.05 33.96 30.70
N ASN A 172 32.25 35.28 30.82
CA ASN A 172 31.18 36.25 31.10
C ASN A 172 30.28 35.83 32.26
N ARG A 173 30.85 35.31 33.35
CA ARG A 173 30.09 34.77 34.49
C ARG A 173 29.19 35.82 35.15
N GLU A 174 29.48 37.11 34.99
CA GLU A 174 28.64 38.22 35.44
C GLU A 174 27.27 38.31 34.75
N SER A 175 27.10 37.65 33.60
CA SER A 175 25.84 37.65 32.83
C SER A 175 24.76 36.71 33.41
N VAL A 176 25.11 35.93 34.43
CA VAL A 176 24.25 34.91 35.04
C VAL A 176 24.31 35.06 36.56
N ASN A 177 23.18 35.01 37.26
CA ASN A 177 23.20 35.06 38.72
C ASN A 177 23.44 33.66 39.30
N GLU A 178 22.57 32.71 38.93
CA GLU A 178 22.54 31.35 39.43
C GLU A 178 22.96 30.36 38.34
N ILE A 179 23.85 29.45 38.71
CA ILE A 179 24.29 28.35 37.85
C ILE A 179 23.86 27.02 38.46
N LEU A 180 23.60 26.03 37.62
CA LEU A 180 23.38 24.66 38.06
C LEU A 180 24.61 24.13 38.82
N ASP A 181 24.35 23.23 39.77
CA ASP A 181 25.41 22.53 40.47
C ASP A 181 26.33 21.80 39.48
N CYS A 182 27.63 22.06 39.57
CA CYS A 182 28.65 21.40 38.76
C CYS A 182 29.39 20.39 39.63
N ASN A 183 29.56 19.17 39.11
CA ASN A 183 30.31 18.12 39.80
C ASN A 183 31.84 18.37 39.76
N SER A 184 32.29 19.29 38.90
CA SER A 184 33.70 19.63 38.72
C SER A 184 34.03 21.03 39.26
N GLN A 185 35.33 21.32 39.43
CA GLN A 185 35.78 22.66 39.81
C GLN A 185 35.31 23.70 38.78
N ILE A 186 34.71 24.79 39.27
CA ILE A 186 34.31 25.93 38.44
C ILE A 186 35.36 27.04 38.55
N ILE A 187 35.79 27.56 37.40
CA ILE A 187 36.66 28.72 37.27
C ILE A 187 35.86 29.84 36.61
N ASN A 188 35.50 30.84 37.39
CA ASN A 188 34.69 31.96 36.94
C ASN A 188 35.57 33.05 36.33
N LEU A 189 35.32 33.42 35.08
CA LEU A 189 35.93 34.58 34.46
C LEU A 189 34.96 35.76 34.57
N ILE A 190 35.36 36.77 35.32
CA ILE A 190 34.55 37.95 35.64
C ILE A 190 35.37 39.19 35.34
N VAL A 191 34.73 40.23 34.79
CA VAL A 191 35.38 41.52 34.58
C VAL A 191 35.82 42.16 35.90
N SER A 192 37.10 42.56 35.98
CA SER A 192 37.63 43.36 37.09
C SER A 192 37.84 44.83 36.67
N LYS A 193 37.76 45.73 37.65
CA LYS A 193 38.16 47.15 37.50
C LYS A 193 39.67 47.35 37.67
N ASP A 194 40.40 46.31 38.05
CA ASP A 194 41.83 46.38 38.29
C ASP A 194 42.59 46.64 37.00
N LYS A 195 43.52 47.60 37.04
CA LYS A 195 44.35 47.97 35.88
C LYS A 195 45.45 46.93 35.57
N LYS A 196 45.72 46.02 36.50
CA LYS A 196 46.74 44.96 36.42
C LYS A 196 46.17 43.69 37.04
N LEU A 197 46.68 42.53 36.64
CA LEU A 197 46.33 41.25 37.25
C LEU A 197 46.68 41.27 38.75
N ILE A 198 45.70 40.95 39.58
CA ILE A 198 45.85 40.78 41.03
C ILE A 198 45.64 39.29 41.35
N ILE A 199 46.50 38.73 42.20
CA ILE A 199 46.39 37.35 42.69
C ILE A 199 46.17 37.44 44.21
N GLU A 200 45.00 37.01 44.66
CA GLU A 200 44.61 36.98 46.07
C GLU A 200 44.26 35.55 46.47
N ASN A 201 44.85 35.06 47.55
CA ASN A 201 44.40 33.82 48.19
C ASN A 201 43.35 34.18 49.24
N LYS A 202 42.11 33.76 49.03
CA LYS A 202 41.11 33.78 50.12
C LYS A 202 41.44 32.63 51.07
N GLU A 203 42.00 32.93 52.24
CA GLU A 203 41.99 31.99 53.36
C GLU A 203 40.53 31.67 53.67
N SER A 204 40.18 30.38 53.72
CA SER A 204 38.84 29.96 54.07
C SER A 204 38.60 30.33 55.54
N GLU A 205 37.62 31.18 55.84
CA GLU A 205 37.11 31.31 57.20
C GLU A 205 36.59 29.92 57.61
N VAL A 206 37.31 29.31 58.55
CA VAL A 206 36.91 28.06 59.19
C VAL A 206 35.70 28.39 60.05
N ALA A 207 34.52 27.97 59.60
CA ALA A 207 33.33 27.87 60.44
C ALA A 207 33.36 26.58 61.25
#